data_AF-A0A9E4X8G4-F1
#
_entry.id   AF-A0A9E4X8G4-F1
#
_cell.length_a   1.000
_cell.length_b   1.000
_cell.length_c   1.000
_cell.angle_alpha   90.00
_cell.angle_beta   90.00
_cell.angle_gamma   90.00
#
_symmetry.space_group_name_H-M   'P 1'
#
loop_
_entity.id
_entity.type
_entity.pdbx_description
1 polymer ?
#
loop_
_entity_poly.entity_id
_entity_poly.type
_entity_poly.pdbx_seq_one_letter_code
_entity_poly.pdbx_strand_id
1 'polypeptide(L)' 'AAAKLAETRGVSSIMCVPYLFFPGIILQRNVIGGMEQIKERYPQVAMSVTPPLGVDDRIVAITADRVRQVWSQAAQ' A
#
# COMPACT_ATOMS: atom_id res chain seq x y z
N ALA A 1 -14.05 1.26 1.80
CA ALA A 1 -13.83 1.48 0.35
C ALA A 1 -13.88 0.17 -0.44
N ALA A 2 -13.00 -0.81 -0.18
CA ALA A 2 -12.97 -2.09 -0.89
C ALA A 2 -14.30 -2.88 -0.82
N ALA A 3 -14.92 -3.00 0.36
CA ALA A 3 -16.22 -3.67 0.51
C ALA A 3 -17.31 -3.03 -0.38
N LYS A 4 -17.38 -1.69 -0.44
CA LYS A 4 -18.34 -0.98 -1.29
C LYS A 4 -18.11 -1.26 -2.78
N LEU A 5 -16.86 -1.43 -3.21
CA LEU A 5 -16.55 -1.82 -4.59
C LEU A 5 -17.07 -3.24 -4.88
N ALA A 6 -16.86 -4.19 -3.96
CA ALA A 6 -17.38 -5.55 -4.08
C ALA A 6 -18.93 -5.57 -4.11
N GLU A 7 -19.59 -4.75 -3.28
CA GLU A 7 -21.06 -4.70 -3.17
C GLU A 7 -21.73 -4.03 -4.37
N THR A 8 -21.17 -2.93 -4.88
CA THR A 8 -21.91 -2.00 -5.74
C THR A 8 -21.42 -1.94 -7.18
N ARG A 9 -20.21 -2.44 -7.46
CA ARG A 9 -19.56 -2.26 -8.77
C ARG A 9 -19.39 -3.55 -9.57
N GLY A 10 -19.82 -4.70 -9.04
CA GLY A 10 -19.73 -5.98 -9.76
C GLY A 10 -18.30 -6.36 -10.16
N VAL A 11 -17.30 -5.97 -9.36
CA VAL A 11 -15.89 -6.22 -9.66
C VAL A 11 -15.56 -7.71 -9.51
N SER A 12 -14.72 -8.23 -10.40
CA SER A 12 -14.20 -9.60 -10.32
C SER A 12 -12.93 -9.71 -9.48
N SER A 13 -12.22 -8.60 -9.27
CA SER A 13 -10.98 -8.57 -8.48
C SER A 13 -10.70 -7.24 -7.81
N ILE A 14 -10.01 -7.28 -6.66
CA ILE A 14 -9.49 -6.12 -5.92
C ILE A 14 -8.02 -6.36 -5.58
N MET A 15 -7.16 -5.39 -5.91
CA MET A 15 -5.74 -5.38 -5.53
C MET A 15 -5.47 -4.22 -4.57
N CYS A 16 -4.96 -4.52 -3.39
CA CYS A 16 -4.53 -3.53 -2.41
C CYS A 16 -3.04 -3.27 -2.56
N VAL A 17 -2.66 -2.00 -2.75
CA VAL A 17 -1.26 -1.55 -2.80
C VAL A 17 -0.97 -0.73 -1.53
N PRO A 18 -0.28 -1.29 -0.53
CA PRO A 18 0.01 -0.56 0.69
C PRO A 18 1.02 0.56 0.43
N TYR A 19 0.58 1.81 0.55
CA TYR A 19 1.45 2.98 0.46
C TYR A 19 2.20 3.19 1.78
N LEU A 20 3.08 2.25 2.10
CA LEU A 20 3.89 2.17 3.32
C LEU A 20 5.30 1.79 2.93
N PHE A 21 6.32 2.35 3.60
CA PHE A 21 7.71 1.95 3.37
C PHE A 21 8.00 0.57 3.94
N PHE A 22 7.59 0.30 5.18
CA PHE A 22 7.95 -0.95 5.86
C PHE A 22 6.74 -1.67 6.43
N PRO A 23 6.80 -3.01 6.53
CA PRO A 23 5.78 -3.76 7.23
C PRO A 23 5.77 -3.41 8.71
N GLY A 24 4.58 -3.22 9.27
CA GLY A 24 4.38 -2.94 10.69
C GLY A 24 3.01 -3.41 11.14
N ILE A 25 2.71 -3.22 12.43
CA ILE A 25 1.45 -3.69 13.04
C ILE A 25 0.22 -3.18 12.30
N ILE A 26 0.25 -1.94 11.81
CA ILE A 26 -0.86 -1.34 11.04
C ILE A 26 -1.12 -2.11 9.75
N LEU A 27 -0.07 -2.51 9.02
CA LEU A 27 -0.21 -3.27 7.78
C LEU A 27 -0.82 -4.65 8.06
N GLN A 28 -0.29 -5.36 9.06
CA GLN A 28 -0.76 -6.71 9.39
C GLN A 28 -2.21 -6.70 9.92
N ARG A 29 -2.49 -5.89 10.93
CA ARG A 29 -3.79 -5.93 11.61
C ARG A 29 -4.89 -5.27 10.80
N ASN A 30 -4.63 -4.09 10.23
CA ASN A 30 -5.71 -3.27 9.67
C ASN A 30 -5.92 -3.55 8.18
N VAL A 31 -4.82 -3.62 7.41
CA VAL A 31 -4.91 -3.80 5.96
C VAL A 31 -5.13 -5.26 5.60
N ILE A 32 -4.23 -6.15 6.04
CA ILE A 32 -4.35 -7.58 5.73
C ILE A 32 -5.60 -8.16 6.42
N GLY A 33 -5.74 -7.95 7.73
CA GLY A 33 -6.93 -8.44 8.46
C GLY A 33 -8.26 -7.89 7.92
N GLY A 34 -8.30 -6.61 7.51
CA GLY A 34 -9.48 -6.04 6.86
C GLY A 34 -9.78 -6.65 5.48
N MET A 35 -8.75 -6.93 4.69
CA MET A 35 -8.90 -7.58 3.38
C MET A 35 -9.36 -9.04 3.53
N GLU A 36 -8.90 -9.77 4.54
CA GLU A 36 -9.35 -11.14 4.85
C GLU A 36 -10.85 -11.16 5.19
N GLN A 37 -11.32 -10.25 6.04
CA GLN A 37 -12.76 -10.13 6.36
C GLN A 37 -13.62 -9.85 5.12
N ILE A 38 -13.13 -9.02 4.19
CA ILE A 38 -13.84 -8.73 2.95
C ILE A 38 -13.82 -9.96 2.03
N LYS A 39 -12.70 -10.69 1.97
CA LYS A 39 -12.58 -11.92 1.19
C LYS A 39 -13.53 -13.01 1.69
N GLU A 40 -13.71 -13.14 3.00
CA GLU A 40 -14.69 -14.04 3.60
C GLU A 40 -16.12 -13.69 3.20
N ARG A 41 -16.44 -12.39 3.12
CA ARG A 41 -17.78 -11.92 2.76
C ARG A 41 -18.08 -11.99 1.25
N TYR A 42 -17.07 -11.89 0.39
CA TYR A 42 -17.20 -11.92 -1.07
C TYR A 42 -16.19 -12.90 -1.70
N PRO A 43 -16.34 -14.22 -1.47
CA PRO A 43 -15.36 -15.23 -1.90
C PRO A 43 -15.20 -15.33 -3.43
N GLN A 44 -16.18 -14.85 -4.19
CA GLN A 44 -16.15 -14.79 -5.65
C GLN A 44 -15.27 -13.66 -6.20
N VAL A 45 -14.91 -12.67 -5.39
CA VAL A 45 -14.06 -11.55 -5.80
C VAL A 45 -12.61 -11.90 -5.47
N ALA A 46 -11.76 -12.00 -6.48
CA ALA A 46 -10.34 -12.29 -6.27
C ALA A 46 -9.66 -11.12 -5.53
N MET A 47 -8.98 -11.39 -4.41
CA MET A 47 -8.33 -10.36 -3.60
C MET A 47 -6.85 -10.63 -3.43
N SER A 48 -6.04 -9.59 -3.60
CA SER A 48 -4.59 -9.62 -3.43
C SER A 48 -4.09 -8.37 -2.71
N VAL A 49 -2.98 -8.51 -2.01
CA VAL A 49 -2.26 -7.41 -1.36
C VAL A 49 -0.82 -7.46 -1.85
N THR A 50 -0.30 -6.36 -2.38
CA THR A 50 1.10 -6.29 -2.77
C THR A 50 1.99 -6.14 -1.53
N PRO A 51 3.30 -6.42 -1.63
CA PRO A 51 4.24 -5.96 -0.63
C PRO A 51 4.15 -4.42 -0.43
N PRO A 52 4.54 -3.90 0.76
CA PRO A 52 4.79 -2.47 0.92
C PRO A 52 5.97 -2.05 0.02
N LEU A 53 6.19 -0.73 -0.12
CA LEU A 53 7.25 -0.18 -0.97
C LEU A 53 8.64 -0.75 -0.65
N GLY A 54 8.91 -1.02 0.63
CA GLY A 54 10.12 -1.69 1.08
C GLY A 54 11.38 -0.89 0.84
N VAL A 55 12.48 -1.63 0.74
CA VAL A 55 13.78 -1.11 0.30
C VAL A 55 13.86 -1.34 -1.20
N ASP A 56 13.95 -0.25 -1.96
CA ASP A 56 14.03 -0.25 -3.42
C ASP A 56 14.95 0.90 -3.87
N ASP A 57 15.80 0.65 -4.87
CA ASP A 57 16.78 1.62 -5.36
C ASP A 57 16.14 2.95 -5.78
N ARG A 58 14.91 2.92 -6.29
CA ARG A 58 14.16 4.12 -6.68
C ARG A 58 13.79 4.95 -5.46
N ILE A 59 13.41 4.31 -4.35
CA ILE A 59 13.08 5.00 -3.09
C ILE A 59 14.35 5.61 -2.48
N VAL A 60 15.47 4.89 -2.54
CA VAL A 60 16.78 5.41 -2.08
C VAL A 60 17.20 6.62 -2.91
N ALA A 61 17.08 6.54 -4.24
CA ALA A 61 17.40 7.65 -5.14
C ALA A 61 16.58 8.91 -4.84
N ILE A 62 15.26 8.76 -4.70
CA ILE A 62 14.36 9.86 -4.32
C ILE A 62 14.75 10.45 -2.97
N THR A 63 15.07 9.61 -1.98
CA THR A 63 15.49 10.06 -0.65
C THR A 63 16.79 10.88 -0.74
N ALA A 64 17.76 10.40 -1.51
CA ALA A 64 19.02 11.10 -1.73
C ALA A 64 18.82 12.45 -2.45
N ASP A 65 17.92 12.52 -3.42
CA ASP A 65 17.55 13.78 -4.08
C ASP A 65 16.95 14.79 -3.10
N ARG A 66 16.05 14.34 -2.20
CA ARG A 66 15.45 15.21 -1.18
C ARG A 66 16.48 15.74 -0.18
N VAL A 67 17.44 14.91 0.24
CA VAL A 67 18.55 15.35 1.11
C VAL A 67 19.41 16.39 0.40
N ARG A 68 19.83 16.12 -0.85
CA ARG A 68 20.61 17.08 -1.66
C ARG A 68 19.89 18.41 -1.83
N GLN A 69 18.58 18.36 -2.07
CA GLN A 69 17.76 19.56 -2.21
C GLN A 69 17.88 20.47 -0.98
N VAL A 70 17.65 19.94 0.22
CA VAL A 70 17.74 20.73 1.46
C VAL A 70 19.19 21.16 1.77
N TRP A 71 20.16 20.28 1.51
CA TRP A 71 21.57 20.60 1.71
C TRP A 71 22.02 21.80 0.87
N SER A 72 21.66 21.81 -0.41
CA SER A 72 21.99 22.91 -1.31
C SER A 72 21.36 24.24 -0.86
N GLN A 73 20.15 24.21 -0.32
CA GLN A 73 19.46 25.40 0.19
C GLN A 73 20.11 25.95 1.46
N ALA A 74 20.55 25.07 2.37
CA ALA A 74 21.21 25.46 3.61
C ALA A 74 22.64 25.97 3.41
N ALA A 75 23.28 25.63 2.29
CA ALA A 75 24.63 26.07 1.94
C ALA A 75 24.65 27.41 1.17
N GLN A 76 23.49 28.00 0.86
CA GLN A 76 23.35 29.36 0.33
C GLN A 76 23.06 30.35 1.46
#